data_AF-F6XU83-F1
#
_entry.id   AF-F6XU83-F1
#
_cell.length_a   1.000
_cell.length_b   1.000
_cell.length_c   1.000
_cell.angle_alpha   90.00
_cell.angle_beta   90.00
_cell.angle_gamma   90.00
#
_symmetry.space_group_name_H-M   'P 1'
#
loop_
_entity.id
_entity.type
_entity.pdbx_description
1 polymer ?
#
loop_
_entity_poly.entity_id
_entity_poly.type
_entity_poly.pdbx_seq_one_letter_code
_entity_poly.pdbx_strand_id
1 'polypeptide(L)'
;MCSEAVEPPVGVEKRLYEHGLVMETKGSPYNMMNIKRHLARIHTKMVRDTANNDFIEEGKSVCEELYQVAITCTDQMVAFKCIVYCGKFYAAIGDHAQAIRCYEKFFNVINGCNIDIPFATRAWAVCNFSSSVLKGKVQNLYDKALKLCLHVKASNNPMPLDLTNQLTDLLQELKVCNRCFR
;
A
#
# COMPACT_ATOMS: atom_id res chain seq x y z
N MET A 1 -19.07 34.49 29.51
CA MET A 1 -19.36 33.94 28.18
C MET A 1 -18.24 32.99 27.82
N CYS A 2 -18.40 31.69 28.08
CA CYS A 2 -17.42 30.69 27.69
C CYS A 2 -17.60 30.39 26.21
N SER A 3 -16.61 30.72 25.40
CA SER A 3 -16.52 30.26 24.02
C SER A 3 -16.19 28.77 24.05
N GLU A 4 -17.18 27.92 23.86
CA GLU A 4 -16.95 26.50 23.61
C GLU A 4 -16.18 26.37 22.30
N ALA A 5 -14.94 25.86 22.39
CA ALA A 5 -14.14 25.52 21.23
C ALA A 5 -14.84 24.38 20.50
N VAL A 6 -15.34 24.65 19.30
CA VAL A 6 -15.90 23.63 18.41
C VAL A 6 -14.75 22.71 17.99
N GLU A 7 -14.70 21.50 18.54
CA GLU A 7 -13.73 20.50 18.11
C GLU A 7 -13.92 20.21 16.61
N PRO A 8 -12.82 20.08 15.84
CA PRO A 8 -12.92 19.79 14.42
C PRO A 8 -13.65 18.44 14.23
N PRO A 9 -14.50 18.32 13.20
CA PRO A 9 -15.29 17.13 12.99
C PRO A 9 -14.38 15.91 12.89
N VAL A 10 -14.54 14.99 13.83
CA VAL A 10 -13.86 13.69 13.84
C VAL A 10 -14.08 13.04 12.48
N GLY A 11 -12.99 12.81 11.74
CA GLY A 11 -13.03 12.19 10.42
C GLY A 11 -13.80 10.87 10.45
N VAL A 12 -14.52 10.56 9.37
CA VAL A 12 -15.32 9.33 9.25
C VAL A 12 -14.48 8.10 9.62
N GLU A 13 -13.19 8.11 9.28
CA GLU A 13 -12.23 7.08 9.63
C GLU A 13 -12.06 6.87 11.13
N LYS A 14 -11.98 7.93 11.94
CA LYS A 14 -11.81 7.85 13.40
C LYS A 14 -13.11 7.41 14.08
N ARG A 15 -14.27 7.84 13.56
CA ARG A 15 -15.57 7.32 14.03
C ARG A 15 -15.78 5.83 13.72
N LEU A 16 -15.34 5.35 12.55
CA LEU A 16 -15.40 3.92 12.21
C LEU A 16 -14.48 3.07 13.09
N TYR A 17 -13.36 3.64 13.54
CA TYR A 17 -12.43 3.02 14.47
C TYR A 17 -12.99 3.00 15.92
N GLU A 18 -13.55 4.10 16.40
CA GLU A 18 -14.01 4.28 17.79
C GLU A 18 -15.40 3.67 18.09
N HIS A 19 -16.30 3.60 17.10
CA HIS A 19 -17.72 3.25 17.34
C HIS A 19 -18.17 1.87 16.80
N GLY A 20 -17.25 0.94 16.56
CA GLY A 20 -17.62 -0.49 16.60
C GLY A 20 -18.17 -1.10 15.30
N LEU A 21 -17.41 -1.04 14.21
CA LEU A 21 -17.53 -2.02 13.10
C LEU A 21 -16.68 -3.29 13.31
N VAL A 22 -16.05 -3.43 14.48
CA VAL A 22 -14.99 -4.43 14.72
C VAL A 22 -15.48 -5.67 15.50
N MET A 23 -16.75 -5.72 15.95
CA MET A 23 -17.23 -6.83 16.80
C MET A 23 -18.17 -7.84 16.10
N GLU A 24 -18.49 -7.67 14.81
CA GLU A 24 -19.23 -8.69 14.03
C GLU A 24 -18.27 -9.56 13.19
N THR A 25 -17.28 -10.16 13.83
CA THR A 25 -16.24 -10.99 13.21
C THR A 25 -16.69 -12.43 12.91
N LYS A 26 -17.96 -12.64 12.56
CA LYS A 26 -18.46 -13.91 11.97
C LYS A 26 -18.68 -13.82 10.46
N GLY A 27 -18.20 -12.77 9.80
CA GLY A 27 -18.29 -12.58 8.35
C GLY A 27 -17.32 -13.46 7.55
N SER A 28 -17.61 -13.64 6.26
CA SER A 28 -16.76 -14.35 5.30
C SER A 28 -15.33 -13.77 5.25
N PRO A 29 -14.32 -14.52 4.74
CA PRO A 29 -12.95 -14.02 4.55
C PRO A 29 -12.89 -12.66 3.82
N TYR A 30 -13.84 -12.41 2.92
CA TYR A 30 -14.02 -11.14 2.23
C TYR A 30 -14.28 -9.96 3.18
N ASN A 31 -15.19 -10.11 4.15
CA ASN A 31 -15.51 -9.04 5.11
C ASN A 31 -14.31 -8.75 6.01
N MET A 32 -13.63 -9.80 6.49
CA MET A 32 -12.42 -9.66 7.30
C MET A 32 -11.32 -8.91 6.54
N MET A 33 -11.06 -9.27 5.27
CA MET A 33 -10.11 -8.55 4.43
C MET A 33 -10.48 -7.09 4.24
N ASN A 34 -11.76 -6.77 3.99
CA ASN A 34 -12.18 -5.38 3.82
C ASN A 34 -11.97 -4.54 5.09
N ILE A 35 -12.40 -5.03 6.26
CA ILE A 35 -12.23 -4.33 7.53
C ILE A 35 -10.75 -4.11 7.82
N LYS A 36 -9.95 -5.17 7.77
CA LYS A 36 -8.51 -5.09 8.04
C LYS A 36 -7.77 -4.20 7.04
N ARG A 37 -8.16 -4.20 5.76
CA ARG A 37 -7.64 -3.26 4.77
C ARG A 37 -7.94 -1.80 5.15
N HIS A 38 -9.15 -1.52 5.64
CA HIS A 38 -9.50 -0.18 6.12
C HIS A 38 -8.67 0.21 7.34
N LEU A 39 -8.49 -0.70 8.31
CA LEU A 39 -7.61 -0.48 9.46
C LEU A 39 -6.15 -0.21 9.02
N ALA A 40 -5.60 -1.03 8.12
CA ALA A 40 -4.25 -0.83 7.57
C ALA A 40 -4.12 0.56 6.90
N ARG A 41 -5.16 1.03 6.21
CA ARG A 41 -5.20 2.38 5.62
C ARG A 41 -5.22 3.48 6.69
N ILE A 42 -5.97 3.29 7.77
CA ILE A 42 -6.03 4.23 8.91
C ILE A 42 -4.66 4.28 9.58
N HIS A 43 -4.07 3.15 9.97
CA HIS A 43 -2.73 3.11 10.55
C HIS A 43 -1.68 3.72 9.63
N THR A 44 -1.73 3.45 8.33
CA THR A 44 -0.83 4.08 7.35
C THR A 44 -0.92 5.61 7.39
N LYS A 45 -2.10 6.18 7.60
CA LYS A 45 -2.27 7.63 7.74
C LYS A 45 -1.74 8.11 9.10
N MET A 46 -2.13 7.44 10.18
CA MET A 46 -1.72 7.78 11.55
C MET A 46 -0.19 7.78 11.70
N VAL A 47 0.52 6.78 11.18
CA VAL A 47 2.00 6.71 11.29
C VAL A 47 2.73 7.75 10.43
N ARG A 48 2.08 8.31 9.41
CA ARG A 48 2.64 9.42 8.61
C ARG A 48 2.48 10.76 9.33
N ASP A 49 1.36 10.92 10.03
CA ASP A 49 1.04 12.16 10.73
C ASP A 49 1.68 12.19 12.13
N THR A 50 1.82 11.03 12.77
CA THR A 50 2.33 10.86 14.13
C THR A 50 3.27 9.65 14.21
N ALA A 51 4.54 9.86 14.57
CA ALA A 51 5.50 8.78 14.79
C ALA A 51 5.30 8.10 16.16
N ASN A 52 4.06 7.66 16.45
CA ASN A 52 3.72 6.96 17.68
C ASN A 52 3.94 5.45 17.50
N ASN A 53 4.77 4.86 18.37
CA ASN A 53 5.09 3.43 18.35
C ASN A 53 3.86 2.53 18.53
N ASP A 54 2.85 2.95 19.29
CA ASP A 54 1.66 2.15 19.53
C ASP A 54 0.88 1.92 18.22
N PHE A 55 0.73 2.97 17.39
CA PHE A 55 0.10 2.84 16.07
C PHE A 55 0.93 2.03 15.08
N ILE A 56 2.25 2.00 15.24
CA ILE A 56 3.13 1.18 14.43
C ILE A 56 2.95 -0.29 14.78
N GLU A 57 2.98 -0.65 16.06
CA GLU A 57 2.82 -2.05 16.49
C GLU A 57 1.42 -2.59 16.19
N GLU A 58 0.38 -1.81 16.44
CA GLU A 58 -0.99 -2.20 16.07
C GLU A 58 -1.12 -2.35 14.54
N GLY A 59 -0.59 -1.39 13.77
CA GLY A 59 -0.61 -1.45 12.32
C GLY A 59 0.14 -2.66 11.74
N LYS A 60 1.26 -3.07 12.36
CA LYS A 60 1.98 -4.31 12.02
C LYS A 60 1.11 -5.53 12.26
N SER A 61 0.45 -5.61 13.43
CA SER A 61 -0.45 -6.71 13.77
C SER A 61 -1.60 -6.82 12.74
N VAL A 62 -2.24 -5.69 12.43
CA VAL A 62 -3.30 -5.62 11.41
C VAL A 62 -2.79 -6.09 10.05
N CYS A 63 -1.59 -5.68 9.64
CA CYS A 63 -1.00 -6.06 8.34
C CYS A 63 -0.62 -7.53 8.28
N GLU A 64 -0.11 -8.12 9.36
CA GLU A 64 0.22 -9.55 9.42
C GLU A 64 -1.05 -10.38 9.27
N GLU A 65 -2.08 -10.11 10.09
CA GLU A 65 -3.36 -10.82 10.00
C GLU A 65 -4.02 -10.63 8.62
N LEU A 66 -4.00 -9.41 8.08
CA LEU A 66 -4.52 -9.13 6.74
C LEU A 66 -3.78 -9.92 5.66
N TYR A 67 -2.45 -10.00 5.77
CA TYR A 67 -1.62 -10.71 4.81
C TYR A 67 -1.91 -12.21 4.85
N GLN A 68 -2.00 -12.81 6.04
CA GLN A 68 -2.33 -14.24 6.21
C GLN A 68 -3.70 -14.59 5.61
N VAL A 69 -4.72 -13.75 5.85
CA VAL A 69 -6.04 -13.94 5.25
C VAL A 69 -5.99 -13.78 3.73
N ALA A 70 -5.27 -12.77 3.23
CA ALA A 70 -5.17 -12.51 1.80
C ALA A 70 -4.50 -13.66 1.04
N ILE A 71 -3.44 -14.27 1.58
CA ILE A 71 -2.73 -15.37 0.89
C ILE A 71 -3.51 -16.69 0.91
N THR A 72 -4.46 -16.86 1.84
CA THR A 72 -5.31 -18.06 1.93
C THR A 72 -6.64 -17.90 1.21
N CYS A 73 -6.99 -16.69 0.77
CA CYS A 73 -8.25 -16.42 0.11
C CYS A 73 -8.25 -16.84 -1.36
N THR A 74 -9.32 -17.52 -1.79
CA THR A 74 -9.55 -17.89 -3.19
C THR A 74 -10.02 -16.71 -4.04
N ASP A 75 -10.58 -15.65 -3.43
CA ASP A 75 -10.87 -14.39 -4.11
C ASP A 75 -9.58 -13.57 -4.24
N GLN A 76 -8.87 -13.84 -5.32
CA GLN A 76 -7.57 -13.27 -5.61
C GLN A 76 -7.64 -11.75 -5.84
N MET A 77 -8.77 -11.23 -6.34
CA MET A 77 -8.93 -9.80 -6.63
C MET A 77 -8.88 -8.93 -5.37
N VAL A 78 -9.54 -9.37 -4.30
CA VAL A 78 -9.53 -8.67 -3.01
C VAL A 78 -8.21 -8.86 -2.29
N ALA A 79 -7.66 -10.08 -2.36
CA ALA A 79 -6.37 -10.41 -1.77
C ALA A 79 -5.24 -9.49 -2.25
N PHE A 80 -5.18 -9.17 -3.55
CA PHE A 80 -4.13 -8.28 -4.07
C PHE A 80 -4.20 -6.87 -3.52
N LYS A 81 -5.40 -6.29 -3.44
CA LYS A 81 -5.57 -4.97 -2.84
C LYS A 81 -5.04 -4.98 -1.40
N CYS A 82 -5.37 -6.01 -0.64
CA CYS A 82 -4.93 -6.17 0.74
C CYS A 82 -3.40 -6.22 0.86
N ILE A 83 -2.74 -7.04 0.03
CA ILE A 83 -1.27 -7.15 0.00
C ILE A 83 -0.61 -5.80 -0.32
N VAL A 84 -1.16 -5.03 -1.27
CA VAL A 84 -0.63 -3.70 -1.62
C VAL A 84 -0.80 -2.71 -0.45
N TYR A 85 -1.91 -2.77 0.29
CA TYR A 85 -2.09 -1.92 1.48
C TYR A 85 -1.13 -2.28 2.61
N CYS A 86 -0.82 -3.57 2.83
CA CYS A 86 0.23 -3.96 3.77
C CYS A 86 1.58 -3.36 3.34
N GLY A 87 1.94 -3.47 2.05
CA GLY A 87 3.16 -2.87 1.52
C GLY A 87 3.23 -1.36 1.73
N LYS A 88 2.09 -0.66 1.61
CA LYS A 88 2.00 0.79 1.82
C LYS A 88 2.23 1.16 3.29
N PHE A 89 1.70 0.35 4.21
CA PHE A 89 1.91 0.54 5.64
C PHE A 89 3.39 0.38 6.00
N TYR A 90 4.02 -0.74 5.59
CA TYR A 90 5.45 -0.98 5.84
C TYR A 90 6.32 0.13 5.25
N ALA A 91 6.00 0.60 4.04
CA ALA A 91 6.71 1.72 3.42
C ALA A 91 6.54 3.04 4.20
N ALA A 92 5.40 3.24 4.85
CA ALA A 92 5.13 4.44 5.63
C ALA A 92 5.92 4.50 6.94
N ILE A 93 6.18 3.34 7.56
CA ILE A 93 7.01 3.24 8.77
C ILE A 93 8.51 3.10 8.46
N GLY A 94 8.90 3.17 7.19
CA GLY A 94 10.30 3.06 6.75
C GLY A 94 10.82 1.63 6.60
N ASP A 95 9.99 0.60 6.83
CA ASP A 95 10.35 -0.81 6.59
C ASP A 95 10.22 -1.13 5.09
N HIS A 96 11.17 -0.62 4.31
CA HIS A 96 11.17 -0.80 2.86
C HIS A 96 11.40 -2.26 2.44
N ALA A 97 12.07 -3.07 3.26
CA ALA A 97 12.29 -4.48 2.97
C ALA A 97 10.98 -5.28 3.00
N GLN A 98 10.17 -5.11 4.06
CA GLN A 98 8.85 -5.75 4.12
C GLN A 98 7.89 -5.17 3.09
N ALA A 99 7.94 -3.87 2.83
CA ALA A 99 7.14 -3.25 1.76
C ALA A 99 7.41 -3.91 0.40
N ILE A 100 8.69 -4.07 0.04
CA ILE A 100 9.12 -4.73 -1.20
C ILE A 100 8.59 -6.16 -1.26
N ARG A 101 8.71 -6.94 -0.18
CA ARG A 101 8.19 -8.32 -0.13
C ARG A 101 6.68 -8.38 -0.41
N CYS A 102 5.89 -7.46 0.14
CA CYS A 102 4.46 -7.37 -0.16
C CYS A 102 4.23 -7.13 -1.67
N TYR A 103 4.93 -6.16 -2.28
CA TYR A 103 4.75 -5.87 -3.70
C TYR A 103 5.23 -7.01 -4.61
N GLU A 104 6.32 -7.69 -4.26
CA GLU A 104 6.77 -8.87 -5.00
C GLU A 104 5.76 -10.01 -4.92
N LYS A 105 5.15 -10.22 -3.75
CA LYS A 105 4.04 -11.19 -3.64
C LYS A 105 2.88 -10.80 -4.55
N PHE A 106 2.49 -9.53 -4.58
CA PHE A 106 1.47 -9.03 -5.51
C PHE A 106 1.81 -9.36 -6.97
N PHE A 107 3.02 -9.03 -7.43
CA PHE A 107 3.43 -9.31 -8.81
C PHE A 107 3.48 -10.81 -9.11
N ASN A 108 3.96 -11.63 -8.17
CA ASN A 108 4.04 -13.08 -8.35
C ASN A 108 2.66 -13.71 -8.54
N VAL A 109 1.67 -13.29 -7.75
CA VAL A 109 0.33 -13.87 -7.89
C VAL A 109 -0.35 -13.37 -9.17
N ILE A 110 -0.17 -12.10 -9.56
CA ILE A 110 -0.71 -11.60 -10.84
C ILE A 110 -0.07 -12.29 -12.04
N ASN A 111 1.20 -12.63 -11.98
CA ASN A 111 1.87 -13.34 -13.07
C ASN A 111 1.51 -14.83 -13.07
N GLY A 112 1.24 -15.43 -11.91
CA GLY A 112 0.86 -16.84 -11.76
C GLY A 112 -0.62 -17.12 -11.99
N CYS A 113 -1.48 -16.10 -11.91
CA CYS A 113 -2.92 -16.24 -12.06
C CYS A 113 -3.38 -15.46 -13.29
N ASN A 114 -4.24 -16.05 -14.12
CA ASN A 114 -4.80 -15.37 -15.29
C ASN A 114 -5.93 -14.40 -14.91
N ILE A 115 -5.61 -13.43 -14.05
CA ILE A 115 -6.55 -12.46 -13.50
C ILE A 115 -6.25 -11.12 -14.15
N ASP A 116 -7.29 -10.53 -14.72
CA ASP A 116 -7.23 -9.15 -15.20
C ASP A 116 -7.41 -8.18 -14.03
N ILE A 117 -6.29 -7.68 -13.50
CA ILE A 117 -6.32 -6.66 -12.46
C ILE A 117 -6.50 -5.27 -13.07
N PRO A 118 -7.31 -4.37 -12.45
CA PRO A 118 -7.46 -3.01 -12.92
C PRO A 118 -6.10 -2.33 -13.10
N PHE A 119 -5.87 -1.75 -14.27
CA PHE A 119 -4.58 -1.15 -14.63
C PHE A 119 -4.09 -0.14 -13.58
N ALA A 120 -5.00 0.70 -13.06
CA ALA A 120 -4.67 1.67 -12.01
C ALA A 120 -4.13 1.00 -10.73
N THR A 121 -4.59 -0.20 -10.37
CA THR A 121 -4.06 -0.95 -9.22
C THR A 121 -2.65 -1.46 -9.50
N ARG A 122 -2.38 -1.96 -10.71
CA ARG A 122 -1.03 -2.35 -11.14
C ARG A 122 -0.08 -1.16 -11.10
N ALA A 123 -0.48 -0.05 -11.72
CA ALA A 123 0.30 1.19 -11.76
C ALA A 123 0.62 1.69 -10.34
N TRP A 124 -0.38 1.68 -9.46
CA TRP A 124 -0.21 2.07 -8.07
C TRP A 124 0.78 1.18 -7.32
N ALA A 125 0.70 -0.14 -7.46
CA ALA A 125 1.66 -1.07 -6.86
C ALA A 125 3.09 -0.85 -7.40
N VAL A 126 3.25 -0.61 -8.70
CA VAL A 126 4.55 -0.31 -9.33
C VAL A 126 5.16 0.97 -8.78
N CYS A 127 4.38 2.05 -8.62
CA CYS A 127 4.88 3.30 -8.04
C CYS A 127 5.35 3.10 -6.60
N ASN A 128 4.58 2.39 -5.76
CA ASN A 128 4.97 2.18 -4.37
C ASN A 128 6.15 1.20 -4.20
N PHE A 129 6.22 0.15 -5.04
CA PHE A 129 7.38 -0.74 -5.12
C PHE A 129 8.64 0.06 -5.46
N SER A 130 8.58 0.84 -6.53
CA SER A 130 9.72 1.62 -7.02
C SER A 130 10.16 2.68 -6.02
N SER A 131 9.21 3.35 -5.35
CA SER A 131 9.52 4.28 -4.27
C SER A 131 10.19 3.59 -3.08
N SER A 132 9.73 2.38 -2.71
CA SER A 132 10.34 1.61 -1.61
C SER A 132 11.75 1.13 -1.97
N VAL A 133 11.97 0.72 -3.23
CA VAL A 133 13.29 0.36 -3.75
C VAL A 133 14.26 1.55 -3.71
N LEU A 134 13.82 2.74 -4.16
CA LEU A 134 14.62 3.97 -4.11
C LEU A 134 14.96 4.36 -2.66
N LYS A 135 13.94 4.51 -1.81
CA LYS A 135 14.10 4.96 -0.42
C LYS A 135 14.88 3.96 0.43
N GLY A 136 14.64 2.67 0.22
CA GLY A 136 15.40 1.58 0.84
C GLY A 136 16.78 1.35 0.24
N LYS A 137 17.14 2.07 -0.83
CA LYS A 137 18.43 1.96 -1.55
C LYS A 137 18.77 0.52 -1.97
N VAL A 138 17.77 -0.23 -2.41
CA VAL A 138 17.90 -1.66 -2.77
C VAL A 138 18.42 -1.79 -4.20
N GLN A 139 19.73 -1.63 -4.38
CA GLN A 139 20.39 -1.47 -5.68
C GLN A 139 20.09 -2.59 -6.68
N ASN A 140 20.09 -3.84 -6.24
CA ASN A 140 19.83 -5.01 -7.10
C ASN A 140 18.41 -5.03 -7.68
N LEU A 141 17.51 -4.15 -7.22
CA LEU A 141 16.15 -4.02 -7.73
C LEU A 141 15.91 -2.77 -8.58
N TYR A 142 16.90 -1.88 -8.78
CA TYR A 142 16.73 -0.66 -9.58
C TYR A 142 16.34 -0.94 -11.03
N ASP A 143 17.01 -1.89 -11.70
CA ASP A 143 16.66 -2.25 -13.07
C ASP A 143 15.24 -2.82 -13.18
N LYS A 144 14.81 -3.62 -12.19
CA LYS A 144 13.44 -4.17 -12.13
C LYS A 144 12.41 -3.05 -11.95
N ALA A 145 12.63 -2.14 -11.00
CA ALA A 145 11.76 -0.99 -10.75
C ALA A 145 11.65 -0.09 -12.00
N LEU A 146 12.77 0.22 -12.64
CA LEU A 146 12.80 1.04 -13.85
C LEU A 146 12.00 0.40 -15.00
N LYS A 147 12.19 -0.90 -15.25
CA LYS A 147 11.45 -1.63 -16.28
C LYS A 147 9.94 -1.61 -16.03
N LEU A 148 9.52 -1.85 -14.78
CA LEU A 148 8.11 -1.82 -14.41
C LEU A 148 7.50 -0.43 -14.60
N CYS A 149 8.19 0.64 -14.16
CA CYS A 149 7.72 2.00 -14.34
C CYS A 149 7.59 2.38 -15.83
N LEU A 150 8.57 2.00 -16.66
CA LEU A 150 8.51 2.25 -18.12
C LEU A 150 7.34 1.52 -18.76
N HIS A 151 7.08 0.27 -18.36
CA HIS A 151 5.94 -0.49 -18.86
C HIS A 151 4.60 0.18 -18.53
N VAL A 152 4.44 0.65 -17.29
CA VAL A 152 3.22 1.41 -16.89
C VAL A 152 3.10 2.71 -17.68
N LYS A 153 4.20 3.46 -17.85
CA LYS A 153 4.20 4.75 -18.58
C LYS A 153 3.90 4.60 -20.07
N ALA A 154 4.33 3.49 -20.69
CA ALA A 154 4.10 3.21 -22.11
C ALA A 154 2.68 2.74 -22.42
N SER A 155 1.87 2.42 -21.40
CA SER A 155 0.49 2.01 -21.63
C SER A 155 -0.39 3.21 -21.99
N ASN A 156 -1.39 3.01 -22.85
CA ASN A 156 -2.40 4.01 -23.19
C ASN A 156 -3.58 4.05 -22.18
N ASN A 157 -3.48 3.34 -21.06
CA ASN A 157 -4.57 3.28 -20.10
C ASN A 157 -4.61 4.57 -19.25
N PRO A 158 -5.80 5.14 -19.01
CA PRO A 158 -5.93 6.33 -18.18
C PRO A 158 -5.50 6.04 -16.74
N MET A 159 -4.75 6.97 -16.16
CA MET A 159 -4.35 6.97 -14.75
C MET A 159 -4.72 8.30 -14.10
N PRO A 160 -4.97 8.30 -12.79
CA PRO A 160 -5.03 9.54 -12.01
C PRO A 160 -3.80 10.42 -12.26
N LEU A 161 -4.00 11.74 -12.29
CA LEU A 161 -2.94 12.71 -12.60
C LEU A 161 -1.82 12.69 -11.55
N ASP A 162 -2.18 12.56 -10.28
CA ASP A 162 -1.24 12.41 -9.15
C ASP A 162 -0.34 11.19 -9.34
N LEU A 163 -0.90 10.05 -9.75
CA LEU A 163 -0.14 8.83 -10.01
C LEU A 163 0.77 8.99 -11.24
N THR A 164 0.33 9.71 -12.26
CA THR A 164 1.11 10.00 -13.47
C THR A 164 2.32 10.88 -13.16
N ASN A 165 2.14 11.90 -12.32
CA ASN A 165 3.22 12.77 -11.85
C ASN A 165 4.22 11.97 -11.00
N GLN A 166 3.72 11.22 -10.02
CA GLN A 166 4.55 10.35 -9.17
C GLN A 166 5.39 9.37 -9.99
N LEU A 167 4.80 8.74 -11.00
CA LEU A 167 5.52 7.80 -11.89
C LEU A 167 6.62 8.51 -12.68
N THR A 168 6.37 9.74 -13.11
CA THR A 168 7.33 10.53 -13.89
C THR A 168 8.54 10.93 -13.03
N ASP A 169 8.31 11.35 -11.79
CA ASP A 169 9.37 11.68 -10.83
C ASP A 169 10.21 10.44 -10.49
N LEU A 170 9.56 9.32 -10.18
CA LEU A 170 10.22 8.04 -9.89
C LEU A 170 11.11 7.56 -11.05
N LEU A 171 10.63 7.72 -12.29
CA LEU A 171 11.42 7.36 -13.47
C LEU A 171 12.70 8.19 -13.59
N GLN A 172 12.61 9.49 -13.28
CA GLN A 172 13.77 10.38 -13.33
C GLN A 172 14.79 9.99 -12.25
N GLU A 173 14.33 9.77 -11.01
CA GLU A 173 15.18 9.33 -9.89
C GLU A 173 15.85 7.99 -10.18
N LEU A 174 15.10 6.98 -10.63
CA LEU A 174 15.63 5.66 -10.98
C LEU A 174 16.68 5.73 -12.10
N LYS A 175 16.50 6.58 -13.11
CA LYS A 175 17.50 6.78 -14.18
C LYS A 175 18.79 7.41 -13.68
N VAL A 176 18.72 8.28 -12.67
CA VAL A 176 19.91 8.85 -12.04
C VAL A 176 20.62 7.76 -11.24
N CYS A 177 19.92 7.09 -10.33
CA CYS A 177 20.50 6.04 -9.49
C CYS A 177 21.10 4.90 -10.32
N ASN A 178 20.40 4.42 -11.36
CA ASN A 178 20.90 3.32 -12.18
C ASN A 178 22.17 3.66 -12.97
N ARG A 179 22.43 4.95 -13.25
CA ARG A 179 23.68 5.40 -13.88
C ARG A 179 24.84 5.49 -12.88
N CYS A 180 24.56 5.75 -11.61
CA CYS A 180 25.58 5.88 -10.57
C CYS A 180 26.14 4.53 -10.08
N PHE A 181 25.42 3.42 -10.30
CA PHE A 181 25.79 2.10 -9.78
C PHE A 181 26.16 1.08 -10.88
N ARG A 182 26.35 1.55 -12.12
CA ARG A 182 26.92 0.78 -13.23
C ARG A 182 28.34 1.25 -13.48
#